data_AF-A0A935BFI3-F1
#
_entry.id   AF-A0A935BFI3-F1
#
_cell.length_a   1.000
_cell.length_b   1.000
_cell.length_c   1.000
_cell.angle_alpha   90.00
_cell.angle_beta   90.00
_cell.angle_gamma   90.00
#
_symmetry.space_group_name_H-M   'P 1'
#
loop_
_entity.id
_entity.type
_entity.pdbx_description
1 polymer ?
#
loop_
_entity_poly.entity_id
_entity_poly.type
_entity_poly.pdbx_seq_one_letter_code
_entity_poly.pdbx_strand_id
1 'polypeptide(L)'
;MTGRAFPLVLATIASFGAVALGLAVGDGIDQQWLLAARWTARVGFPVFILTYCAASLVRLWPNAMTRAMLRYRRQWGLGFALTHSVHLFALVTFLEVSGQPPKLLSVIGGGAGYALLYAMALTSNTASMRAMGIWWKRLHAVGMHWLWFVFTFSYFGRIFDPGRMAQGLTLFPICIAALGLRLWAWTKARQKQVVA
;
A
#
# COMPACT_ATOMS: atom_id res chain seq x y z
N MET A 1 4.41 -24.13 -5.06
CA MET A 1 3.48 -23.10 -4.53
C MET A 1 2.42 -22.83 -5.59
N THR A 2 1.12 -22.90 -5.27
CA THR A 2 0.09 -22.52 -6.24
C THR A 2 0.26 -21.03 -6.59
N GLY A 3 0.09 -20.63 -7.85
CA GLY A 3 0.27 -19.23 -8.28
C GLY A 3 -0.60 -18.22 -7.50
N ARG A 4 -1.62 -18.71 -6.77
CA ARG A 4 -2.47 -17.93 -5.86
C ARG A 4 -1.75 -17.44 -4.60
N ALA A 5 -0.86 -18.23 -4.01
CA ALA A 5 -0.21 -17.88 -2.74
C ALA A 5 1.01 -16.96 -2.94
N PHE A 6 1.56 -16.92 -4.14
CA PHE A 6 2.80 -16.22 -4.45
C PHE A 6 2.84 -14.75 -3.97
N PRO A 7 1.84 -13.89 -4.25
CA PRO A 7 1.87 -12.50 -3.80
C PRO A 7 1.95 -12.34 -2.28
N LEU A 8 1.21 -13.16 -1.54
CA LEU A 8 1.15 -13.11 -0.10
C LEU A 8 2.48 -13.57 0.50
N VAL A 9 3.00 -14.71 0.03
CA VAL A 9 4.27 -15.25 0.52
C VAL A 9 5.43 -14.32 0.22
N LEU A 10 5.46 -13.72 -0.97
CA LEU A 10 6.46 -12.71 -1.32
C LEU A 10 6.41 -11.50 -0.37
N ALA A 11 5.21 -10.97 -0.12
CA ALA A 11 5.02 -9.85 0.80
C ALA A 11 5.46 -10.19 2.23
N THR A 12 5.15 -11.40 2.70
CA THR A 12 5.58 -11.92 4.01
C THR A 12 7.09 -12.01 4.11
N ILE A 13 7.75 -12.71 3.18
CA ILE A 13 9.21 -12.88 3.19
C ILE A 13 9.90 -11.53 3.13
N ALA A 14 9.45 -10.63 2.24
CA ALA A 14 10.04 -9.31 2.10
C ALA A 14 9.82 -8.44 3.36
N SER A 15 8.66 -8.49 4.01
CA SER A 15 8.40 -7.69 5.21
C SER A 15 9.20 -8.18 6.42
N PHE A 16 9.24 -9.48 6.66
CA PHE A 16 10.02 -10.04 7.78
C PHE A 16 11.52 -9.92 7.52
N GLY A 17 11.97 -10.09 6.27
CA GLY A 17 13.35 -9.82 5.88
C GLY A 17 13.74 -8.36 6.11
N ALA A 18 12.86 -7.40 5.78
CA ALA A 18 13.10 -5.99 6.05
C ALA A 18 13.22 -5.67 7.54
N VAL A 19 12.43 -6.31 8.40
CA VAL A 19 12.57 -6.20 9.86
C VAL A 19 13.91 -6.80 10.29
N ALA A 20 14.19 -8.06 9.93
CA ALA A 20 15.39 -8.76 10.36
C ALA A 20 16.67 -8.00 9.97
N LEU A 21 16.74 -7.49 8.74
CA LEU A 21 17.87 -6.67 8.30
C LEU A 21 17.93 -5.34 9.08
N GLY A 22 16.79 -4.70 9.35
CA GLY A 22 16.76 -3.44 10.11
C GLY A 22 17.30 -3.63 11.53
N LEU A 23 16.92 -4.74 12.18
CA LEU A 23 17.42 -5.13 13.50
C LEU A 23 18.91 -5.52 13.48
N ALA A 24 19.38 -6.15 12.39
CA ALA A 24 20.77 -6.59 12.28
C ALA A 24 21.77 -5.45 12.03
N VAL A 25 21.34 -4.35 11.41
CA VAL A 25 22.22 -3.26 10.95
C VAL A 25 22.12 -1.99 11.81
N GLY A 26 21.09 -1.86 12.65
CA GLY A 26 20.93 -0.67 13.49
C GLY A 26 21.92 -0.64 14.66
N ASP A 27 22.61 0.50 14.81
CA ASP A 27 23.50 0.81 15.93
C ASP A 27 22.67 1.34 17.11
N GLY A 28 22.01 0.42 17.83
CA GLY A 28 21.15 0.72 18.97
C GLY A 28 19.67 0.41 18.72
N ILE A 29 18.93 0.17 19.80
CA ILE A 29 17.57 -0.35 19.73
C ILE A 29 16.60 0.60 19.02
N ASP A 30 16.76 1.91 19.17
CA ASP A 30 15.96 2.92 18.48
C ASP A 30 16.25 2.92 16.97
N GLN A 31 17.52 2.87 16.56
CA GLN A 31 17.89 2.84 15.15
C GLN A 31 17.45 1.54 14.47
N GLN A 32 17.53 0.41 15.16
CA GLN A 32 17.07 -0.89 14.70
C GLN A 32 15.58 -0.86 14.30
N TRP A 33 14.72 -0.41 15.22
CA TRP A 33 13.28 -0.33 14.95
C TRP A 33 12.92 0.78 13.95
N LEU A 34 13.69 1.87 13.92
CA LEU A 34 13.54 2.92 12.89
C LEU A 34 13.80 2.37 11.49
N LEU A 35 14.87 1.60 11.30
CA LEU A 35 15.20 0.97 10.03
C LEU A 35 14.16 -0.09 9.65
N ALA A 36 13.75 -0.93 10.60
CA ALA A 36 12.69 -1.91 10.38
C ALA A 36 11.39 -1.23 9.91
N ALA A 37 10.96 -0.14 10.56
CA ALA A 37 9.78 0.62 10.15
C ALA A 37 9.95 1.25 8.76
N ARG A 38 11.11 1.85 8.47
CA ARG A 38 11.38 2.47 7.16
C ARG A 38 11.38 1.44 6.03
N TRP A 39 12.00 0.29 6.23
CA TRP A 39 12.17 -0.71 5.18
C TRP A 39 10.90 -1.50 4.92
N THR A 40 10.13 -1.84 5.95
CA THR A 40 8.80 -2.44 5.80
C THR A 40 7.84 -1.51 5.04
N ALA A 41 7.87 -0.19 5.29
CA ALA A 41 7.12 0.78 4.49
C ALA A 41 7.55 0.77 3.00
N ARG A 42 8.85 0.66 2.73
CA ARG A 42 9.40 0.56 1.37
C ARG A 42 9.02 -0.73 0.65
N VAL A 43 8.87 -1.84 1.38
CA VAL A 43 8.32 -3.10 0.84
C VAL A 43 6.83 -2.96 0.55
N GLY A 44 6.07 -2.31 1.43
CA GLY A 44 4.63 -2.16 1.27
C GLY A 44 4.24 -1.27 0.09
N PHE A 45 5.03 -0.23 -0.20
CA PHE A 45 4.73 0.71 -1.29
C PHE A 45 4.56 0.08 -2.68
N PRO A 46 5.50 -0.72 -3.23
CA PRO A 46 5.32 -1.36 -4.53
C PRO A 46 4.14 -2.34 -4.53
N VAL A 47 3.93 -3.09 -3.45
CA VAL A 47 2.78 -4.00 -3.29
C VAL A 47 1.47 -3.22 -3.37
N PHE A 48 1.40 -2.05 -2.73
CA PHE A 48 0.26 -1.15 -2.82
C PHE A 48 0.04 -0.64 -4.24
N ILE A 49 1.07 -0.10 -4.89
CA ILE A 49 0.97 0.46 -6.25
C ILE A 49 0.49 -0.60 -7.24
N LEU A 50 1.02 -1.83 -7.16
CA LEU A 50 0.56 -2.95 -7.98
C LEU A 50 -0.94 -3.22 -7.76
N THR A 51 -1.38 -3.27 -6.50
CA THR A 51 -2.79 -3.50 -6.12
C THR A 51 -3.71 -2.36 -6.59
N TYR A 52 -3.22 -1.13 -6.49
CA TYR A 52 -3.93 0.11 -6.84
C TYR A 52 -4.13 0.24 -8.34
N CYS A 53 -3.12 -0.12 -9.13
CA CYS A 53 -3.10 0.01 -10.58
C CYS A 53 -3.64 -1.22 -11.34
N ALA A 54 -3.77 -2.39 -10.70
CA ALA A 54 -4.11 -3.65 -11.36
C ALA A 54 -5.31 -3.56 -12.35
N ALA A 55 -6.42 -2.95 -11.93
CA ALA A 55 -7.61 -2.82 -12.79
C ALA A 55 -7.37 -1.87 -13.98
N SER A 56 -6.63 -0.78 -13.78
CA SER A 56 -6.31 0.19 -14.83
C SER A 56 -5.36 -0.39 -15.87
N LEU A 57 -4.35 -1.15 -15.42
CA LEU A 57 -3.37 -1.80 -16.29
C LEU A 57 -4.03 -2.79 -17.25
N VAL A 58 -4.90 -3.68 -16.76
CA VAL A 58 -5.65 -4.62 -17.62
C VAL A 58 -6.49 -3.89 -18.66
N ARG A 59 -7.06 -2.77 -18.27
CA ARG A 59 -8.01 -2.02 -19.09
C ARG A 59 -7.34 -1.23 -20.21
N LEU A 60 -6.13 -0.74 -19.97
CA LEU A 60 -5.34 -0.01 -20.94
C LEU A 60 -4.52 -0.94 -21.83
N TRP A 61 -3.89 -1.96 -21.23
CA TRP A 61 -3.01 -2.91 -21.90
C TRP A 61 -3.33 -4.36 -21.50
N PRO A 62 -4.37 -4.97 -22.10
CA PRO A 62 -4.81 -6.31 -21.76
C PRO A 62 -3.83 -7.37 -22.28
N ASN A 63 -2.98 -7.93 -21.42
CA ASN A 63 -2.07 -9.03 -21.73
C ASN A 63 -2.03 -10.08 -20.61
N ALA A 64 -1.26 -11.16 -20.77
CA ALA A 64 -1.19 -12.24 -19.78
C ALA A 64 -0.75 -11.74 -18.39
N MET A 65 0.22 -10.83 -18.35
CA MET A 65 0.77 -10.25 -17.12
C MET A 65 -0.26 -9.39 -16.39
N THR A 66 -0.87 -8.41 -17.07
CA THR A 66 -1.86 -7.52 -16.44
C THR A 66 -3.07 -8.33 -15.96
N ARG A 67 -3.52 -9.33 -16.74
CA ARG A 67 -4.60 -10.25 -16.33
C ARG A 67 -4.22 -11.07 -15.10
N ALA A 68 -2.98 -11.53 -14.99
CA ALA A 68 -2.49 -12.23 -13.80
C ALA A 68 -2.47 -11.31 -12.56
N MET A 69 -2.01 -10.06 -12.71
CA MET A 69 -2.03 -9.07 -11.63
C MET A 69 -3.45 -8.84 -11.11
N LEU A 70 -4.44 -8.65 -12.00
CA LEU A 70 -5.83 -8.46 -11.61
C LEU A 70 -6.43 -9.73 -10.98
N ARG A 71 -6.12 -10.90 -11.53
CA ARG A 71 -6.57 -12.20 -10.99
C ARG A 71 -6.12 -12.41 -9.55
N TYR A 72 -4.91 -11.98 -9.21
CA TYR A 72 -4.35 -12.11 -7.86
C TYR A 72 -4.41 -10.81 -7.03
N ARG A 73 -5.23 -9.83 -7.46
CA ARG A 73 -5.35 -8.52 -6.78
C ARG A 73 -5.72 -8.65 -5.30
N ARG A 74 -6.57 -9.63 -4.95
CA ARG A 74 -6.94 -9.89 -3.55
C ARG A 74 -5.72 -10.27 -2.72
N GLN A 75 -4.86 -11.15 -3.24
CA GLN A 75 -3.67 -11.62 -2.55
C GLN A 75 -2.59 -10.53 -2.46
N TRP A 76 -2.46 -9.69 -3.49
CA TRP A 76 -1.63 -8.48 -3.40
C TRP A 76 -2.14 -7.51 -2.31
N GLY A 77 -3.46 -7.28 -2.23
CA GLY A 77 -4.05 -6.44 -1.19
C GLY A 77 -3.89 -7.00 0.23
N LEU A 78 -4.07 -8.31 0.41
CA LEU A 78 -3.81 -8.98 1.69
C LEU A 78 -2.32 -8.99 2.05
N GLY A 79 -1.44 -9.17 1.05
CA GLY A 79 0.00 -9.03 1.24
C GLY A 79 0.39 -7.62 1.69
N PHE A 80 -0.21 -6.59 1.09
CA PHE A 80 -0.04 -5.21 1.54
C PHE A 80 -0.48 -5.03 2.99
N ALA A 81 -1.67 -5.55 3.36
CA ALA A 81 -2.18 -5.49 4.72
C ALA A 81 -1.21 -6.15 5.72
N LEU A 82 -0.68 -7.33 5.38
CA LEU A 82 0.32 -8.02 6.20
C LEU A 82 1.59 -7.17 6.36
N THR A 83 2.17 -6.70 5.24
CA THR A 83 3.38 -5.86 5.30
C THR A 83 3.15 -4.60 6.13
N HIS A 84 1.97 -3.99 6.04
CA HIS A 84 1.64 -2.78 6.81
C HIS A 84 1.32 -3.04 8.28
N SER A 85 0.85 -4.24 8.65
CA SER A 85 0.79 -4.67 10.05
C SER A 85 2.19 -4.81 10.65
N VAL A 86 3.11 -5.43 9.91
CA VAL A 86 4.52 -5.53 10.35
C VAL A 86 5.16 -4.14 10.45
N HIS A 87 4.87 -3.26 9.48
CA HIS A 87 5.28 -1.86 9.54
C HIS A 87 4.71 -1.13 10.76
N LEU A 88 3.42 -1.29 11.06
CA LEU A 88 2.76 -0.65 12.20
C LEU A 88 3.42 -1.08 13.50
N PHE A 89 3.64 -2.38 13.66
CA PHE A 89 4.32 -2.93 14.82
C PHE A 89 5.71 -2.31 14.99
N ALA A 90 6.53 -2.34 13.94
CA ALA A 90 7.88 -1.75 13.98
C ALA A 90 7.86 -0.24 14.26
N LEU A 91 6.88 0.49 13.74
CA LEU A 91 6.71 1.93 13.98
C LEU A 91 6.31 2.22 15.42
N VAL A 92 5.35 1.47 15.98
CA VAL A 92 4.93 1.61 17.37
C VAL A 92 6.09 1.32 18.31
N THR A 93 6.80 0.20 18.10
CA THR A 93 7.98 -0.14 18.91
C THR A 93 9.08 0.91 18.80
N PHE A 94 9.32 1.46 17.61
CA PHE A 94 10.26 2.58 17.45
C PHE A 94 9.83 3.81 18.29
N LEU A 95 8.56 4.21 18.24
CA LEU A 95 8.06 5.36 19.00
C LEU A 95 8.18 5.14 20.51
N GLU A 96 7.88 3.93 20.98
CA GLU A 96 8.01 3.54 22.39
C GLU A 96 9.48 3.60 22.85
N VAL A 97 10.38 2.96 22.12
CA VAL A 97 11.80 2.86 22.50
C VAL A 97 12.53 4.20 22.36
N SER A 98 12.19 5.01 21.34
CA SER A 98 12.82 6.32 21.13
C SER A 98 12.25 7.43 22.01
N GLY A 99 11.11 7.19 22.67
CA GLY A 99 10.38 8.21 23.42
C GLY A 99 9.82 9.35 22.57
N GLN A 100 9.80 9.22 21.23
CA GLN A 100 9.32 10.26 20.33
C GLN A 100 7.79 10.26 20.28
N PRO A 101 7.12 11.39 20.57
CA PRO A 101 5.67 11.45 20.47
C PRO A 101 5.22 11.37 19.00
N PRO A 102 4.13 10.65 18.69
CA PRO A 102 3.60 10.62 17.34
C PRO A 102 3.04 11.99 16.95
N LYS A 103 3.33 12.42 15.72
CA LYS A 103 2.77 13.67 15.18
C LYS A 103 1.26 13.54 14.97
N LEU A 104 0.49 14.54 15.39
CA LEU A 104 -0.99 14.54 15.29
C LEU A 104 -1.50 14.20 13.87
N LEU A 105 -0.92 14.83 12.85
CA LEU A 105 -1.25 14.55 11.44
C LEU A 105 -1.00 13.09 11.04
N SER A 106 0.07 12.48 11.57
CA SER A 106 0.38 11.06 11.34
C SER A 106 -0.62 10.15 12.05
N VAL A 107 -1.07 10.52 13.26
CA VAL A 107 -2.08 9.76 14.01
C VAL A 107 -3.41 9.80 13.28
N ILE A 108 -3.88 10.98 12.87
CA ILE A 108 -5.18 11.12 12.19
C ILE A 108 -5.12 10.46 10.82
N GLY A 109 -4.17 10.85 9.96
CA GLY A 109 -4.09 10.35 8.59
C GLY A 109 -3.70 8.88 8.52
N GLY A 110 -2.67 8.49 9.27
CA GLY A 110 -2.18 7.11 9.35
C GLY A 110 -3.15 6.19 10.07
N GLY A 111 -3.70 6.62 11.22
CA GLY A 111 -4.70 5.86 11.97
C GLY A 111 -5.97 5.58 11.17
N ALA A 112 -6.51 6.59 10.48
CA ALA A 112 -7.62 6.39 9.54
C ALA A 112 -7.24 5.42 8.40
N GLY A 113 -5.99 5.51 7.91
CA GLY A 113 -5.45 4.58 6.93
C GLY A 113 -5.44 3.13 7.42
N TYR A 114 -5.01 2.89 8.65
CA TYR A 114 -5.02 1.56 9.26
C TYR A 114 -6.44 1.04 9.51
N ALA A 115 -7.35 1.88 9.97
CA ALA A 115 -8.76 1.50 10.14
C ALA A 115 -9.37 1.04 8.81
N LEU A 116 -9.16 1.81 7.73
CA LEU A 116 -9.64 1.45 6.39
C LEU A 116 -8.94 0.20 5.84
N LEU A 117 -7.63 0.07 6.05
CA LEU A 117 -6.86 -1.10 5.64
C LEU A 117 -7.42 -2.38 6.28
N TYR A 118 -7.63 -2.38 7.59
CA TYR A 118 -8.15 -3.54 8.30
C TYR A 118 -9.61 -3.84 7.94
N ALA A 119 -10.45 -2.81 7.78
CA ALA A 119 -11.81 -3.00 7.29
C ALA A 119 -11.83 -3.68 5.91
N MET A 120 -10.97 -3.24 4.97
CA MET A 120 -10.83 -3.86 3.66
C MET A 120 -10.28 -5.28 3.74
N ALA A 121 -9.29 -5.53 4.60
CA ALA A 121 -8.68 -6.84 4.77
C ALA A 121 -9.68 -7.86 5.34
N LEU A 122 -10.41 -7.51 6.40
CA LEU A 122 -11.43 -8.36 7.02
C LEU A 122 -12.58 -8.67 6.06
N THR A 123 -12.94 -7.71 5.21
CA THR A 123 -14.00 -7.87 4.20
C THR A 123 -13.50 -8.47 2.88
N SER A 124 -12.24 -8.92 2.78
CA SER A 124 -11.66 -9.50 1.57
C SER A 124 -12.01 -10.98 1.36
N ASN A 125 -13.28 -11.33 1.52
CA ASN A 125 -13.80 -12.68 1.32
C ASN A 125 -15.14 -12.66 0.56
N THR A 126 -15.51 -13.80 -0.02
CA THR A 126 -16.71 -13.91 -0.87
C THR A 126 -18.00 -13.66 -0.08
N ALA A 127 -18.06 -14.05 1.20
CA ALA A 127 -19.24 -13.86 2.04
C ALA A 127 -19.49 -12.37 2.31
N SER A 128 -18.47 -11.63 2.78
CA SER A 128 -18.56 -10.19 3.01
C SER A 128 -18.86 -9.41 1.73
N MET A 129 -18.26 -9.79 0.61
CA MET A 129 -18.55 -9.18 -0.70
C MET A 129 -20.03 -9.32 -1.08
N ARG A 130 -20.63 -10.50 -0.84
CA ARG A 130 -22.06 -10.75 -1.10
C ARG A 130 -22.96 -10.02 -0.11
N ALA A 131 -22.63 -10.07 1.19
CA ALA A 131 -23.43 -9.47 2.25
C ALA A 131 -23.50 -7.94 2.16
N MET A 132 -22.40 -7.28 1.81
CA MET A 132 -22.33 -5.81 1.77
C MET A 132 -22.73 -5.20 0.42
N GLY A 133 -22.72 -5.99 -0.67
CA GLY A 133 -23.10 -5.53 -2.01
C GLY A 133 -22.33 -4.28 -2.47
N ILE A 134 -23.06 -3.19 -2.75
CA ILE A 134 -22.45 -1.92 -3.22
C ILE A 134 -21.54 -1.27 -2.16
N TRP A 135 -21.84 -1.46 -0.87
CA TRP A 135 -21.04 -0.90 0.22
C TRP A 135 -19.65 -1.52 0.29
N TRP A 136 -19.50 -2.78 -0.11
CA TRP A 136 -18.19 -3.42 -0.27
C TRP A 136 -17.34 -2.67 -1.30
N LYS A 137 -17.93 -2.36 -2.46
CA LYS A 137 -17.25 -1.62 -3.53
C LYS A 137 -16.87 -0.21 -3.08
N ARG A 138 -17.77 0.47 -2.35
CA ARG A 138 -17.50 1.81 -1.79
C ARG A 138 -16.38 1.79 -0.76
N LEU A 139 -16.41 0.87 0.21
CA LEU A 139 -15.36 0.68 1.20
C LEU A 139 -14.00 0.46 0.53
N HIS A 140 -13.93 -0.47 -0.41
CA HIS A 140 -12.67 -0.78 -1.11
C HIS A 140 -12.20 0.35 -2.03
N ALA A 141 -13.12 1.14 -2.62
CA ALA A 141 -12.74 2.30 -3.40
C ALA A 141 -12.19 3.43 -2.52
N VAL A 142 -12.93 3.81 -1.48
CA VAL A 142 -12.54 4.87 -0.53
C VAL A 142 -11.24 4.50 0.17
N GLY A 143 -11.14 3.28 0.69
CA GLY A 143 -9.92 2.80 1.37
C GLY A 143 -8.69 2.82 0.45
N MET A 144 -8.81 2.36 -0.79
CA MET A 144 -7.69 2.43 -1.74
C MET A 144 -7.27 3.86 -2.07
N HIS A 145 -8.22 4.79 -2.21
CA HIS A 145 -7.89 6.20 -2.45
C HIS A 145 -7.32 6.89 -1.21
N TRP A 146 -7.78 6.55 -0.01
CA TRP A 146 -7.23 7.06 1.23
C TRP A 146 -5.79 6.59 1.46
N LEU A 147 -5.51 5.29 1.27
CA LEU A 147 -4.15 4.77 1.36
C LEU A 147 -3.22 5.41 0.34
N TRP A 148 -3.69 5.61 -0.90
CA TRP A 148 -2.96 6.34 -1.93
C TRP A 148 -2.67 7.77 -1.47
N PHE A 149 -3.66 8.46 -0.90
CA PHE A 149 -3.53 9.82 -0.39
C PHE A 149 -2.46 9.90 0.71
N VAL A 150 -2.50 8.99 1.70
CA VAL A 150 -1.51 8.93 2.79
C VAL A 150 -0.09 8.73 2.24
N PHE A 151 0.12 7.79 1.30
CA PHE A 151 1.43 7.62 0.67
C PHE A 151 1.88 8.86 -0.10
N THR A 152 0.97 9.44 -0.89
CA THR A 152 1.27 10.60 -1.73
C THR A 152 1.72 11.78 -0.89
N PHE A 153 0.98 12.12 0.16
CA PHE A 153 1.34 13.21 1.07
C PHE A 153 2.59 12.90 1.90
N SER A 154 2.80 11.63 2.29
CA SER A 154 4.04 11.21 2.95
C SER A 154 5.27 11.43 2.08
N TYR A 155 5.20 11.12 0.78
CA TYR A 155 6.32 11.33 -0.15
C TYR A 155 6.47 12.78 -0.60
N PHE A 156 5.35 13.50 -0.76
CA PHE A 156 5.37 14.94 -1.02
C PHE A 156 6.11 15.69 0.08
N GLY A 157 5.76 15.42 1.36
CA GLY A 157 6.44 16.04 2.49
C GLY A 157 7.96 15.75 2.54
N ARG A 158 8.40 14.59 2.03
CA ARG A 158 9.83 14.24 1.97
C ARG A 158 10.62 15.07 0.95
N ILE A 159 9.96 15.68 -0.03
CA ILE A 159 10.64 16.58 -0.99
C ILE A 159 11.28 17.78 -0.27
N PHE A 160 10.70 18.19 0.87
CA PHE A 160 11.16 19.33 1.66
C PHE A 160 12.07 18.93 2.84
N ASP A 161 12.45 17.66 2.93
CA ASP A 161 13.37 17.13 3.95
C ASP A 161 14.70 16.77 3.27
N PRO A 162 15.79 17.54 3.46
CA PRO A 162 17.07 17.28 2.77
C PRO A 162 17.58 15.84 2.92
N GLY A 163 17.36 15.20 4.08
CA GLY A 163 17.79 13.82 4.33
C GLY A 163 16.91 12.76 3.65
N ARG A 164 15.74 13.14 3.12
CA ARG A 164 14.76 12.23 2.49
C ARG A 164 14.30 12.70 1.10
N MET A 165 14.83 13.82 0.61
CA MET A 165 14.43 14.48 -0.63
C MET A 165 14.51 13.54 -1.83
N ALA A 166 15.60 12.78 -1.96
CA ALA A 166 15.75 11.80 -3.05
C ALA A 166 14.62 10.75 -3.07
N GLN A 167 14.11 10.35 -1.90
CA GLN A 167 12.95 9.43 -1.82
C GLN A 167 11.66 10.15 -2.22
N GLY A 168 11.47 11.39 -1.78
CA GLY A 168 10.33 12.21 -2.17
C GLY A 168 10.26 12.40 -3.69
N LEU A 169 11.36 12.87 -4.28
CA LEU A 169 11.49 13.11 -5.72
C LEU A 169 11.31 11.85 -6.57
N THR A 170 11.67 10.67 -6.04
CA THR A 170 11.50 9.40 -6.78
C THR A 170 10.09 8.83 -6.62
N LEU A 171 9.55 8.80 -5.40
CA LEU A 171 8.33 8.03 -5.08
C LEU A 171 7.05 8.84 -5.23
N PHE A 172 7.10 10.17 -5.04
CA PHE A 172 5.93 11.03 -5.25
C PHE A 172 5.45 11.01 -6.71
N PRO A 173 6.31 11.13 -7.74
CA PRO A 173 5.86 11.02 -9.13
C PRO A 173 5.21 9.67 -9.46
N ILE A 174 5.65 8.58 -8.82
CA ILE A 174 5.02 7.25 -9.00
C ILE A 174 3.57 7.27 -8.47
N CYS A 175 3.32 7.91 -7.33
CA CYS A 175 1.95 8.08 -6.81
C CYS A 175 1.07 8.88 -7.77
N ILE A 176 1.60 9.97 -8.34
CA ILE A 176 0.87 10.80 -9.29
C ILE A 176 0.61 10.04 -10.60
N ALA A 177 1.61 9.33 -11.13
CA ALA A 177 1.48 8.48 -12.30
C ALA A 177 0.43 7.37 -12.09
N ALA A 178 0.39 6.76 -10.90
CA ALA A 178 -0.62 5.76 -10.54
C ALA A 178 -2.04 6.32 -10.54
N LEU A 179 -2.26 7.55 -10.06
CA LEU A 179 -3.55 8.23 -10.17
C LEU A 179 -3.87 8.57 -11.62
N GLY A 180 -2.92 9.14 -12.36
CA GLY A 180 -3.08 9.47 -13.79
C GLY A 180 -3.48 8.26 -14.62
N LEU A 181 -2.86 7.11 -14.37
CA LEU A 181 -3.21 5.82 -15.00
C LEU A 181 -4.67 5.42 -14.72
N ARG A 182 -5.15 5.62 -13.49
CA ARG A 182 -6.55 5.36 -13.13
C ARG A 182 -7.53 6.27 -13.86
N LEU A 183 -7.22 7.57 -13.90
CA LEU A 183 -8.06 8.56 -14.57
C LEU A 183 -8.11 8.27 -16.08
N TRP A 184 -6.97 7.98 -16.70
CA TRP A 184 -6.91 7.63 -18.12
C TRP A 184 -7.66 6.33 -18.45
N ALA A 185 -7.53 5.30 -17.60
CA ALA A 185 -8.35 4.10 -17.75
C ALA A 185 -9.84 4.46 -17.65
N TRP A 186 -10.25 5.28 -16.69
CA TRP A 186 -11.65 5.69 -16.52
C TRP A 186 -12.21 6.43 -17.73
N THR A 187 -11.49 7.40 -18.31
CA THR A 187 -11.95 8.13 -19.50
C THR A 187 -12.18 7.21 -20.69
N LYS A 188 -11.28 6.24 -20.93
CA LYS A 188 -11.44 5.23 -21.99
C LYS A 188 -12.68 4.33 -21.79
N ALA A 189 -13.27 4.25 -20.59
CA ALA A 189 -14.48 3.43 -20.34
C ALA A 189 -15.69 4.14 -20.85
N ARG A 190 -15.78 5.40 -20.45
CA ARG A 190 -16.89 6.27 -20.77
C ARG A 190 -16.98 6.43 -22.28
N GLN A 191 -15.84 6.59 -22.96
CA GLN A 191 -15.80 6.61 -24.43
C GLN A 191 -16.39 5.33 -25.06
N LYS A 192 -16.01 4.14 -24.58
CA LYS A 192 -16.59 2.88 -25.09
C LYS A 192 -18.08 2.71 -24.79
N GLN A 193 -18.58 3.30 -23.71
CA GLN A 193 -20.00 3.26 -23.34
C GLN A 193 -20.85 4.28 -24.11
N VAL A 194 -20.25 5.36 -24.62
CA VAL A 194 -20.95 6.37 -25.43
C VAL A 194 -21.04 5.96 -26.90
N VAL A 195 -20.10 5.14 -27.38
CA VAL A 195 -20.03 4.68 -28.78
C VAL A 195 -20.77 3.35 -29.01
N ALA A 196 -21.19 2.66 -27.94
CA ALA A 196 -21.95 1.40 -27.97
C ALA A 196 -23.42 1.63 -27.66
#